data_AF-A0A8T4E2I9-F1
#
_entry.id   AF-A0A8T4E2I9-F1
#
_cell.length_a   1.000
_cell.length_b   1.000
_cell.length_c   1.000
_cell.angle_alpha   90.00
_cell.angle_beta   90.00
_cell.angle_gamma   90.00
#
_symmetry.space_group_name_H-M   'P 1'
#
loop_
_entity.id
_entity.type
_entity.pdbx_description
1 polymer ?
#
loop_
_entity_poly.entity_id
_entity_poly.type
_entity_poly.pdbx_seq_one_letter_code
_entity_poly.pdbx_strand_id
1 'polypeptide(L)'
;MSILRNISSFVKDARVEESLSAILKQKLKAEKGLRAIPKNYFYVTHAANPAKFYWEQKHSQVEKTDKVNRKLLLGKRLERIANSWFRSLPDFSVEEGVLDGVWVDIPGVRGSVDYRIGESIVEFKTKDALPEGAETILEKYPQDLEQLCFYSILHPDNPKENYLVFMNNTKPYQLRAFKITILDHGRIKTLLKGRLGLLKKAIAEDNSSMLGRCRYYESGCEYCDEGICECSKREPLSTDSLRKAVEISFDEKFTSELEKAKNAQKDGSTFSIRDVIAPRKAYLAHKDLEDSSNWTSDPRKEEYLASLGNVIRKLSLNPTNEEIREVAGQMKEKRLRIPQKWMKLKSSGKENGEIVPYLVKVSSVKDKKQATRPGDYHLTELAITCAAYGKSRGMIFAIYPEMGDSIRAYEVTFNNINGVLKYARSILDSLEKAIKTEDLSLLHPCPQFMSDGGKCPLLEQCSKDLLRGCVATESAIADLQAT
;
A
#
# COMPACT_ATOMS: atom_id res chain seq x y z
N MET A 1 11.21 -19.38 -21.99
CA MET A 1 11.72 -19.52 -20.61
C MET A 1 10.90 -18.60 -19.71
N SER A 2 10.73 -18.94 -18.42
CA SER A 2 10.01 -18.10 -17.45
C SER A 2 10.70 -16.74 -17.27
N ILE A 3 9.93 -15.64 -17.23
CA ILE A 3 10.40 -14.27 -16.96
C ILE A 3 11.35 -14.23 -15.75
N LEU A 4 11.03 -15.00 -14.71
CA LEU A 4 11.85 -15.06 -13.49
C LEU A 4 13.26 -15.59 -13.76
N ARG A 5 13.40 -16.70 -14.51
CA ARG A 5 14.72 -17.29 -14.82
C ARG A 5 15.55 -16.37 -15.71
N ASN A 6 14.93 -15.72 -16.69
CA ASN A 6 15.60 -14.79 -17.60
C ASN A 6 16.14 -13.55 -16.87
N ILE A 7 15.38 -13.02 -15.90
CA ILE A 7 15.83 -11.84 -15.15
C ILE A 7 16.80 -12.26 -14.03
N SER A 8 16.55 -13.39 -13.35
CA SER A 8 17.42 -13.86 -12.25
C SER A 8 18.80 -14.31 -12.73
N SER A 9 18.97 -14.66 -14.01
CA SER A 9 20.29 -14.95 -14.61
C SER A 9 21.23 -13.73 -14.67
N PHE A 10 20.72 -12.51 -14.51
CA PHE A 10 21.54 -11.30 -14.40
C PHE A 10 22.06 -11.02 -12.97
N VAL A 11 21.69 -11.87 -11.99
CA VAL A 11 22.25 -11.79 -10.64
C VAL A 11 23.69 -12.30 -10.67
N LYS A 12 24.63 -11.41 -10.35
CA LYS A 12 26.05 -11.76 -10.17
C LYS A 12 26.26 -12.46 -8.83
N ASP A 13 25.70 -11.89 -7.78
CA ASP A 13 25.90 -12.35 -6.40
C ASP A 13 24.74 -11.94 -5.49
N ALA A 14 24.51 -12.70 -4.43
CA ALA A 14 23.55 -12.41 -3.37
C ALA A 14 24.15 -12.84 -2.02
N ARG A 15 24.83 -11.93 -1.34
CA ARG A 15 25.56 -12.17 -0.09
C ARG A 15 24.74 -11.77 1.12
N VAL A 16 24.93 -12.45 2.24
CA VAL A 16 24.34 -12.05 3.52
C VAL A 16 25.22 -10.99 4.16
N GLU A 17 24.62 -9.85 4.49
CA GLU A 17 25.23 -8.80 5.31
C GLU A 17 25.03 -9.14 6.79
N GLU A 18 25.96 -9.90 7.37
CA GLU A 18 25.84 -10.44 8.73
C GLU A 18 25.72 -9.36 9.81
N SER A 19 26.51 -8.29 9.71
CA SER A 19 26.47 -7.18 10.67
C SER A 19 25.12 -6.47 10.68
N LEU A 20 24.62 -6.12 9.48
CA LEU A 20 23.31 -5.49 9.34
C LEU A 20 22.19 -6.44 9.79
N SER A 21 22.27 -7.72 9.44
CA SER A 21 21.33 -8.75 9.87
C SER A 21 21.27 -8.85 11.40
N ALA A 22 22.42 -8.85 12.08
CA ALA A 22 22.52 -8.92 13.53
C ALA A 22 21.91 -7.68 14.22
N ILE A 23 22.25 -6.48 13.74
CA ILE A 23 21.72 -5.21 14.27
C ILE A 23 20.21 -5.15 14.11
N LEU A 24 19.70 -5.47 12.90
CA LEU A 24 18.27 -5.46 12.62
C LEU A 24 17.52 -6.49 13.49
N LYS A 25 18.09 -7.70 13.66
CA LYS A 25 17.49 -8.73 14.52
C LYS A 25 17.38 -8.28 15.97
N GLN A 26 18.43 -7.66 16.51
CA GLN A 26 18.43 -7.17 17.90
C GLN A 26 17.39 -6.07 18.09
N LYS A 27 17.34 -5.09 17.17
CA LYS A 27 16.39 -3.97 17.24
C LYS A 27 14.94 -4.44 17.08
N LEU A 28 14.68 -5.35 16.12
CA LEU A 28 13.34 -5.92 15.90
C LEU A 28 12.85 -6.71 17.14
N LYS A 29 13.74 -7.48 17.77
CA LYS A 29 13.41 -8.19 19.02
C LYS A 29 13.13 -7.24 20.18
N ALA A 30 13.93 -6.18 20.34
CA ALA A 30 13.71 -5.18 21.38
C ALA A 30 12.38 -4.43 21.16
N GLU A 31 12.04 -4.14 19.91
CA GLU A 31 10.77 -3.52 19.52
C GLU A 31 9.57 -4.40 19.89
N LYS A 32 9.62 -5.71 19.61
CA LYS A 32 8.53 -6.64 19.92
C LYS A 32 8.44 -7.05 21.39
N GLY A 33 9.58 -7.23 22.07
CA GLY A 33 9.63 -7.74 23.44
C GLY A 33 9.00 -6.81 24.48
N LEU A 34 8.92 -5.50 24.19
CA LEU A 34 8.35 -4.49 25.08
C LEU A 34 6.82 -4.34 24.95
N ARG A 35 6.20 -4.97 23.93
CA ARG A 35 4.88 -4.57 23.43
C ARG A 35 3.98 -5.80 23.33
N ALA A 36 3.14 -6.00 24.34
CA ALA A 36 2.18 -7.11 24.38
C ALA A 36 1.21 -7.01 23.18
N ILE A 37 1.40 -7.90 22.20
CA ILE A 37 0.58 -7.97 20.98
C ILE A 37 -0.78 -8.60 21.36
N PRO A 38 -1.90 -7.90 21.17
CA PRO A 38 -3.22 -8.44 21.46
C PRO A 38 -3.64 -9.49 20.42
N LYS A 39 -4.48 -10.45 20.84
CA LYS A 39 -5.02 -11.51 19.97
C LYS A 39 -5.97 -10.98 18.90
N ASN A 40 -6.69 -9.88 19.19
CA ASN A 40 -7.68 -9.26 18.32
C ASN A 40 -7.41 -7.76 18.19
N TYR A 41 -7.60 -7.22 16.98
CA TYR A 41 -7.40 -5.81 16.66
C TYR A 41 -8.67 -5.16 16.12
N PHE A 42 -8.89 -3.90 16.51
CA PHE A 42 -9.77 -2.99 15.80
C PHE A 42 -8.97 -2.20 14.77
N TYR A 43 -9.62 -1.74 13.69
CA TYR A 43 -9.02 -0.77 12.78
C TYR A 43 -9.46 0.66 13.12
N VAL A 44 -8.67 1.66 12.74
CA VAL A 44 -9.00 3.08 12.92
C VAL A 44 -10.35 3.43 12.31
N THR A 45 -10.68 2.84 11.16
CA THR A 45 -11.98 2.98 10.52
C THR A 45 -13.12 2.45 11.39
N HIS A 46 -12.90 1.42 12.20
CA HIS A 46 -13.89 0.95 13.18
C HIS A 46 -14.10 1.98 14.29
N ALA A 47 -13.05 2.65 14.74
CA ALA A 47 -13.17 3.71 15.76
C ALA A 47 -13.83 4.98 15.20
N ALA A 48 -13.58 5.32 13.93
CA ALA A 48 -14.19 6.47 13.26
C ALA A 48 -15.67 6.26 12.88
N ASN A 49 -16.11 5.00 12.76
CA ASN A 49 -17.50 4.65 12.53
C ASN A 49 -17.94 3.37 13.30
N PRO A 50 -18.06 3.46 14.63
CA PRO A 50 -18.23 2.30 15.50
C PRO A 50 -19.57 1.60 15.32
N ALA A 51 -20.65 2.34 15.06
CA ALA A 51 -21.97 1.78 14.85
C ALA A 51 -22.02 0.87 13.60
N LYS A 52 -21.35 1.27 12.50
CA LYS A 52 -21.27 0.44 11.30
C LYS A 52 -20.53 -0.87 11.57
N PHE A 53 -19.35 -0.77 12.18
CA PHE A 53 -18.54 -1.96 12.48
C PHE A 53 -19.27 -2.93 13.42
N TYR A 54 -20.00 -2.42 14.41
CA TYR A 54 -20.82 -3.25 15.30
C TYR A 54 -21.79 -4.14 14.52
N TRP A 55 -22.55 -3.55 13.57
CA TRP A 55 -23.52 -4.30 12.79
C TRP A 55 -22.87 -5.21 11.75
N GLU A 56 -21.73 -4.82 11.16
CA GLU A 56 -20.92 -5.69 10.29
C GLU A 56 -20.46 -6.96 11.00
N GLN A 57 -20.10 -6.87 12.29
CA GLN A 57 -19.72 -8.05 13.08
C GLN A 57 -20.92 -8.93 13.43
N LYS A 58 -22.07 -8.32 13.74
CA LYS A 58 -23.28 -9.04 14.17
C LYS A 58 -24.07 -9.66 13.01
N HIS A 59 -24.02 -9.03 11.84
CA HIS A 59 -24.78 -9.43 10.66
C HIS A 59 -23.87 -9.49 9.43
N SER A 60 -22.82 -10.31 9.50
CA SER A 60 -21.84 -10.49 8.42
C SER A 60 -22.42 -11.06 7.12
N GLN A 61 -23.62 -11.64 7.20
CA GLN A 61 -24.39 -12.16 6.06
C GLN A 61 -25.12 -11.08 5.26
N VAL A 62 -25.24 -9.86 5.78
CA VAL A 62 -25.90 -8.76 5.07
C VAL A 62 -24.98 -8.27 3.96
N GLU A 63 -25.42 -8.42 2.73
CA GLU A 63 -24.67 -7.97 1.56
C GLU A 63 -24.79 -6.46 1.39
N LYS A 64 -23.72 -5.86 0.85
CA LYS A 64 -23.75 -4.45 0.47
C LYS A 64 -24.64 -4.29 -0.75
N THR A 65 -25.45 -3.23 -0.78
CA THR A 65 -26.29 -2.91 -1.93
C THR A 65 -25.45 -2.62 -3.17
N ASP A 66 -25.99 -2.87 -4.37
CA ASP A 66 -25.32 -2.61 -5.65
C ASP A 66 -24.80 -1.17 -5.77
N LYS A 67 -25.57 -0.20 -5.24
CA LYS A 67 -25.19 1.21 -5.22
C LYS A 67 -23.92 1.43 -4.40
N VAL A 68 -23.82 0.81 -3.23
CA VAL A 68 -22.63 0.90 -2.36
C VAL A 68 -21.45 0.19 -3.03
N ASN A 69 -21.66 -1.01 -3.60
CA ASN A 69 -20.62 -1.74 -4.31
C ASN A 69 -20.04 -0.94 -5.49
N ARG A 70 -20.90 -0.35 -6.33
CA ARG A 70 -20.45 0.52 -7.43
C ARG A 70 -19.64 1.72 -6.95
N LYS A 71 -20.04 2.37 -5.85
CA LYS A 71 -19.29 3.48 -5.25
C LYS A 71 -17.92 3.04 -4.74
N LEU A 72 -17.83 1.90 -4.05
CA LEU A 72 -16.57 1.35 -3.56
C LEU A 72 -15.63 0.95 -4.70
N LEU A 73 -16.15 0.33 -5.76
CA LEU A 73 -15.37 -0.03 -6.95
C LEU A 73 -14.84 1.21 -7.67
N LEU A 74 -15.68 2.24 -7.83
CA LEU A 74 -15.25 3.52 -8.40
C LEU A 74 -14.17 4.18 -7.54
N GLY A 75 -14.34 4.21 -6.21
CA GLY A 75 -13.35 4.72 -5.26
C GLY A 75 -11.99 4.03 -5.44
N LYS A 76 -11.97 2.69 -5.41
CA LYS A 76 -10.74 1.89 -5.63
C LYS A 76 -10.10 2.16 -7.00
N ARG A 77 -10.90 2.38 -8.05
CA ARG A 77 -10.37 2.74 -9.38
C ARG A 77 -9.69 4.11 -9.35
N LEU A 78 -10.37 5.09 -8.78
CA LEU A 78 -9.90 6.47 -8.70
C LEU A 78 -8.67 6.61 -7.80
N GLU A 79 -8.60 5.86 -6.70
CA GLU A 79 -7.42 5.73 -5.84
C GLU A 79 -6.23 5.13 -6.61
N ARG A 80 -6.42 4.05 -7.39
CA ARG A 80 -5.35 3.51 -8.24
C ARG A 80 -4.81 4.52 -9.25
N ILE A 81 -5.68 5.37 -9.79
CA ILE A 81 -5.29 6.48 -10.67
C ILE A 81 -4.54 7.54 -9.85
N ALA A 82 -5.03 7.87 -8.65
CA ALA A 82 -4.38 8.81 -7.75
C ALA A 82 -2.95 8.39 -7.39
N ASN A 83 -2.75 7.10 -7.08
CA ASN A 83 -1.43 6.54 -6.79
C ASN A 83 -0.40 6.81 -7.90
N SER A 84 -0.81 6.94 -9.18
CA SER A 84 0.15 7.15 -10.26
C SER A 84 0.76 8.55 -10.23
N TRP A 85 -0.01 9.57 -9.86
CA TRP A 85 0.46 10.96 -9.83
C TRP A 85 0.81 11.46 -8.43
N PHE A 86 0.31 10.88 -7.33
CA PHE A 86 0.84 11.20 -5.99
C PHE A 86 2.35 10.92 -5.89
N ARG A 87 2.83 9.89 -6.57
CA ARG A 87 4.26 9.51 -6.61
C ARG A 87 5.15 10.52 -7.32
N SER A 88 4.59 11.36 -8.19
CA SER A 88 5.36 12.41 -8.87
C SER A 88 5.49 13.68 -8.04
N LEU A 89 4.80 13.75 -6.89
CA LEU A 89 4.94 14.87 -5.98
C LEU A 89 6.33 14.87 -5.32
N PRO A 90 6.86 16.07 -5.04
CA PRO A 90 8.03 16.21 -4.18
C PRO A 90 7.82 15.51 -2.83
N ASP A 91 8.86 14.87 -2.32
CA ASP A 91 8.92 14.30 -0.97
C ASP A 91 7.93 13.14 -0.68
N PHE A 92 7.31 12.57 -1.71
CA PHE A 92 6.51 11.34 -1.56
C PHE A 92 7.38 10.20 -1.00
N SER A 93 6.98 9.60 0.13
CA SER A 93 7.81 8.64 0.86
C SER A 93 7.17 7.27 1.07
N VAL A 94 5.84 7.17 1.17
CA VAL A 94 5.13 5.90 1.38
C VAL A 94 3.83 5.86 0.58
N GLU A 95 3.60 4.71 -0.05
CA GLU A 95 2.29 4.26 -0.52
C GLU A 95 1.81 3.20 0.47
N GLU A 96 0.62 3.38 1.04
CA GLU A 96 -0.05 2.44 1.97
C GLU A 96 0.80 2.02 3.18
N GLY A 97 0.64 2.72 4.31
CA GLY A 97 1.38 2.47 5.54
C GLY A 97 0.53 1.93 6.68
N VAL A 98 0.81 0.72 7.17
CA VAL A 98 0.13 0.19 8.35
C VAL A 98 0.71 0.75 9.64
N LEU A 99 -0.17 1.26 10.49
CA LEU A 99 0.11 1.76 11.83
C LEU A 99 -0.43 0.78 12.86
N ASP A 100 0.30 0.57 13.96
CA ASP A 100 -0.15 -0.28 15.06
C ASP A 100 -0.02 0.49 16.39
N GLY A 101 -1.14 0.61 17.11
CA GLY A 101 -1.22 1.35 18.35
C GLY A 101 -0.39 0.75 19.49
N VAL A 102 0.06 -0.50 19.38
CA VAL A 102 1.06 -1.06 20.30
C VAL A 102 2.33 -0.20 20.31
N TRP A 103 2.62 0.52 19.21
CA TRP A 103 3.82 1.34 19.12
C TRP A 103 3.73 2.69 19.84
N VAL A 104 2.54 3.08 20.29
CA VAL A 104 2.22 4.41 20.88
C VAL A 104 1.31 4.32 22.12
N ASP A 105 1.36 3.19 22.83
CA ASP A 105 0.59 2.92 24.07
C ASP A 105 -0.93 2.97 23.89
N ILE A 106 -1.39 2.43 22.75
CA ILE A 106 -2.79 2.17 22.41
C ILE A 106 -2.91 0.75 21.82
N PRO A 107 -2.58 -0.31 22.57
CA PRO A 107 -2.64 -1.67 22.04
C PRO A 107 -4.06 -2.05 21.58
N GLY A 108 -4.14 -2.82 20.50
CA GLY A 108 -5.40 -3.38 19.99
C GLY A 108 -6.12 -2.51 18.97
N VAL A 109 -5.43 -1.52 18.41
CA VAL A 109 -5.90 -0.77 17.23
C VAL A 109 -4.82 -0.71 16.15
N ARG A 110 -5.21 -0.82 14.88
CA ARG A 110 -4.36 -0.67 13.70
C ARG A 110 -4.96 0.33 12.71
N GLY A 111 -4.13 0.92 11.86
CA GLY A 111 -4.56 1.82 10.80
C GLY A 111 -3.81 1.54 9.51
N SER A 112 -4.33 2.02 8.38
CA SER A 112 -3.62 2.01 7.10
C SER A 112 -3.75 3.37 6.46
N VAL A 113 -2.65 4.13 6.41
CA VAL A 113 -2.64 5.45 5.77
C VAL A 113 -2.51 5.31 4.27
N ASP A 114 -3.19 6.15 3.50
CA ASP A 114 -3.13 6.10 2.03
C ASP A 114 -1.73 6.51 1.52
N TYR A 115 -1.24 7.69 1.92
CA TYR A 115 0.09 8.18 1.52
C TYR A 115 0.86 8.87 2.65
N ARG A 116 2.19 8.96 2.46
CA ARG A 116 3.03 9.90 3.20
C ARG A 116 3.83 10.79 2.25
N ILE A 117 3.87 12.08 2.58
CA ILE A 117 4.65 13.10 1.87
C ILE A 117 5.45 13.87 2.91
N GLY A 118 6.77 13.73 2.87
CA GLY A 118 7.66 14.15 3.94
C GLY A 118 7.24 13.52 5.28
N GLU A 119 7.03 14.37 6.27
CA GLU A 119 6.57 13.96 7.61
C GLU A 119 5.04 13.82 7.70
N SER A 120 4.30 14.33 6.72
CA SER A 120 2.84 14.42 6.76
C SER A 120 2.17 13.13 6.33
N ILE A 121 1.07 12.79 6.99
CA ILE A 121 0.12 11.77 6.51
C ILE A 121 -0.85 12.44 5.55
N VAL A 122 -1.13 11.78 4.43
CA VAL A 122 -2.15 12.21 3.48
C VAL A 122 -3.21 11.14 3.38
N GLU A 123 -4.45 11.53 3.67
CA GLU A 123 -5.64 10.70 3.49
C GLU A 123 -6.40 11.19 2.25
N PHE A 124 -6.69 10.29 1.33
CA PHE A 124 -7.29 10.58 0.05
C PHE A 124 -8.73 10.07 -0.03
N LYS A 125 -9.64 10.95 -0.47
CA LYS A 125 -11.06 10.64 -0.53
C LYS A 125 -11.66 11.07 -1.86
N THR A 126 -12.46 10.19 -2.45
CA THR A 126 -13.28 10.53 -3.62
C THR A 126 -14.68 10.93 -3.18
N LYS A 127 -15.21 12.04 -3.69
CA LYS A 127 -16.55 12.55 -3.35
C LYS A 127 -17.33 12.98 -4.60
N ASP A 128 -18.66 12.94 -4.50
CA ASP A 128 -19.57 13.50 -5.52
C ASP A 128 -19.46 15.03 -5.59
N ALA A 129 -19.29 15.68 -4.44
CA ALA A 129 -19.06 17.12 -4.31
C ALA A 129 -17.85 17.37 -3.40
N LEU A 130 -16.99 18.32 -3.80
CA LEU A 130 -15.81 18.68 -3.03
C LEU A 130 -16.19 19.61 -1.87
N PRO A 131 -15.57 19.46 -0.68
CA PRO A 131 -15.83 20.35 0.45
C PRO A 131 -15.44 21.79 0.11
N GLU A 132 -16.27 22.75 0.53
CA GLU A 132 -16.05 24.18 0.26
C GLU A 132 -15.00 24.79 1.18
N GLY A 133 -14.96 24.33 2.44
CA GLY A 133 -14.07 24.82 3.48
C GLY A 133 -14.03 23.90 4.70
N ALA A 134 -13.39 24.39 5.77
CA ALA A 134 -13.22 23.69 7.04
C ALA A 134 -14.54 23.21 7.66
N GLU A 135 -15.56 24.07 7.67
CA GLU A 135 -16.88 23.74 8.24
C GLU A 135 -17.54 22.58 7.48
N THR A 136 -17.46 22.56 6.15
CA THR A 136 -17.99 21.43 5.37
C THR A 136 -17.32 20.11 5.74
N ILE A 137 -16.02 20.12 6.02
CA ILE A 137 -15.30 18.91 6.46
C ILE A 137 -15.79 18.48 7.85
N LEU A 138 -15.92 19.42 8.79
CA LEU A 138 -16.37 19.14 10.16
C LEU A 138 -17.82 18.66 10.24
N GLU A 139 -18.69 19.11 9.33
CA GLU A 139 -20.10 18.75 9.31
C GLU A 139 -20.39 17.49 8.49
N LYS A 140 -19.87 17.42 7.25
CA LYS A 140 -20.22 16.35 6.29
C LYS A 140 -19.20 15.22 6.23
N TYR A 141 -17.94 15.50 6.56
CA TYR A 141 -16.85 14.53 6.48
C TYR A 141 -16.04 14.35 7.79
N PRO A 142 -16.66 14.43 9.00
CA PRO A 142 -15.90 14.32 10.24
C PRO A 142 -15.21 12.96 10.43
N GLN A 143 -15.71 11.89 9.79
CA GLN A 143 -15.05 10.58 9.73
C GLN A 143 -13.71 10.61 9.02
N ASP A 144 -13.60 11.34 7.92
CA ASP A 144 -12.36 11.38 7.15
C ASP A 144 -11.31 12.18 7.96
N LEU A 145 -11.74 13.27 8.61
CA LEU A 145 -10.91 14.03 9.54
C LEU A 145 -10.49 13.23 10.78
N GLU A 146 -11.43 12.57 11.45
CA GLU A 146 -11.16 11.77 12.64
C GLU A 146 -10.22 10.60 12.32
N GLN A 147 -10.43 9.93 11.18
CA GLN A 147 -9.55 8.88 10.67
C GLN A 147 -8.11 9.39 10.48
N LEU A 148 -7.91 10.52 9.78
CA LEU A 148 -6.58 11.11 9.61
C LEU A 148 -5.94 11.49 10.95
N CYS A 149 -6.71 12.10 11.86
CA CYS A 149 -6.22 12.47 13.19
C CYS A 149 -5.81 11.25 14.01
N PHE A 150 -6.59 10.16 13.95
CA PHE A 150 -6.24 8.89 14.59
C PHE A 150 -4.99 8.27 13.98
N TYR A 151 -4.81 8.35 12.66
CA TYR A 151 -3.56 7.94 12.02
C TYR A 151 -2.36 8.72 12.53
N SER A 152 -2.47 10.05 12.69
CA SER A 152 -1.40 10.84 13.33
C SER A 152 -1.06 10.31 14.73
N ILE A 153 -2.06 10.03 15.58
CA ILE A 153 -1.83 9.46 16.91
C ILE A 153 -1.18 8.07 16.87
N LEU A 154 -1.54 7.22 15.91
CA LEU A 154 -0.94 5.88 15.77
C LEU A 154 0.45 5.91 15.15
N HIS A 155 0.84 7.03 14.55
CA HIS A 155 2.15 7.19 13.95
C HIS A 155 3.21 7.45 15.04
N PRO A 156 4.36 6.74 15.06
CA PRO A 156 5.39 6.92 16.09
C PRO A 156 5.91 8.35 16.25
N ASP A 157 5.94 9.13 15.16
CA ASP A 157 6.40 10.53 15.19
C ASP A 157 5.28 11.52 15.50
N ASN A 158 4.04 11.03 15.55
CA ASN A 158 2.87 11.84 15.89
C ASN A 158 2.78 13.16 15.09
N PRO A 159 2.73 13.10 13.75
CA PRO A 159 2.91 14.26 12.88
C PRO A 159 1.85 15.32 13.15
N LYS A 160 2.31 16.56 13.34
CA LYS A 160 1.45 17.71 13.63
C LYS A 160 0.66 18.17 12.41
N GLU A 161 1.31 18.19 11.25
CA GLU A 161 0.73 18.65 9.99
C GLU A 161 0.43 17.46 9.09
N ASN A 162 -0.80 17.39 8.59
CA ASN A 162 -1.31 16.31 7.78
C ASN A 162 -2.24 16.86 6.70
N TYR A 163 -2.66 16.04 5.74
CA TYR A 163 -3.51 16.48 4.64
C TYR A 163 -4.71 15.58 4.41
N LEU A 164 -5.88 16.21 4.23
CA LEU A 164 -7.03 15.59 3.58
C LEU A 164 -7.08 16.05 2.14
N VAL A 165 -7.01 15.11 1.20
CA VAL A 165 -7.13 15.40 -0.23
C VAL A 165 -8.44 14.81 -0.75
N PHE A 166 -9.26 15.67 -1.33
CA PHE A 166 -10.53 15.28 -1.94
C PHE A 166 -10.42 15.35 -3.46
N MET A 167 -10.93 14.32 -4.13
CA MET A 167 -11.07 14.27 -5.58
C MET A 167 -12.54 14.12 -5.97
N ASN A 168 -12.99 14.91 -6.95
CA ASN A 168 -14.31 14.72 -7.52
C ASN A 168 -14.33 13.37 -8.25
N ASN A 169 -15.40 12.59 -8.11
CA ASN A 169 -15.55 11.30 -8.79
C ASN A 169 -16.01 11.42 -10.25
N THR A 170 -16.29 12.64 -10.72
CA THR A 170 -16.62 12.95 -12.11
C THR A 170 -15.47 13.70 -12.79
N LYS A 171 -15.28 13.47 -14.10
CA LYS A 171 -14.30 14.22 -14.90
C LYS A 171 -14.63 15.72 -14.82
N PRO A 172 -13.62 16.62 -14.69
CA PRO A 172 -12.18 16.38 -14.89
C PRO A 172 -11.40 15.90 -13.65
N TYR A 173 -12.08 15.32 -12.65
CA TYR A 173 -11.49 14.82 -11.40
C TYR A 173 -10.73 15.91 -10.63
N GLN A 174 -11.41 17.03 -10.40
CA GLN A 174 -10.85 18.17 -9.66
C GLN A 174 -10.41 17.75 -8.26
N LEU A 175 -9.30 18.32 -7.81
CA LEU A 175 -8.70 18.07 -6.51
C LEU A 175 -8.85 19.28 -5.59
N ARG A 176 -9.00 19.02 -4.29
CA ARG A 176 -8.84 20.01 -3.22
C ARG A 176 -8.09 19.40 -2.05
N ALA A 177 -7.01 20.04 -1.64
CA ALA A 177 -6.24 19.67 -0.47
C ALA A 177 -6.50 20.61 0.69
N PHE A 178 -6.63 20.04 1.88
CA PHE A 178 -6.77 20.77 3.13
C PHE A 178 -5.66 20.35 4.08
N LYS A 179 -4.91 21.33 4.57
CA LYS A 179 -3.92 21.14 5.62
C LYS A 179 -4.65 21.03 6.95
N ILE A 180 -4.32 19.97 7.68
CA ILE A 180 -4.85 19.67 9.01
C ILE A 180 -3.70 19.78 10.01
N THR A 181 -3.75 20.80 10.86
CA THR A 181 -2.78 20.99 11.94
C THR A 181 -3.38 20.53 13.25
N ILE A 182 -2.81 19.49 13.86
CA ILE A 182 -3.26 18.99 15.17
C ILE A 182 -2.62 19.86 16.26
N LEU A 183 -3.45 20.62 16.97
CA LEU A 183 -3.06 21.50 18.06
C LEU A 183 -2.99 20.77 19.41
N ASP A 184 -3.79 19.71 19.58
CA ASP A 184 -3.88 18.93 20.83
C ASP A 184 -3.98 17.42 20.55
N HIS A 185 -2.82 16.76 20.40
CA HIS A 185 -2.76 15.30 20.22
C HIS A 185 -3.30 14.53 21.43
N GLY A 186 -3.22 15.09 22.65
CA GLY A 186 -3.76 14.45 23.85
C GLY A 186 -5.27 14.28 23.79
N ARG A 187 -5.97 15.30 23.28
CA ARG A 187 -7.41 15.27 23.04
C ARG A 187 -7.80 14.27 21.95
N ILE A 188 -7.06 14.22 20.84
CA ILE A 188 -7.30 13.20 19.79
C ILE A 188 -7.04 11.79 20.31
N LYS A 189 -5.97 11.57 21.08
CA LYS A 189 -5.66 10.27 21.72
C LYS A 189 -6.76 9.84 22.68
N THR A 190 -7.29 10.78 23.46
CA THR A 190 -8.43 10.52 24.37
C THR A 190 -9.69 10.18 23.60
N LEU A 191 -9.97 10.90 22.51
CA LEU A 191 -11.10 10.61 21.61
C LEU A 191 -10.99 9.19 21.03
N LEU A 192 -9.83 8.81 20.49
CA LEU A 192 -9.58 7.47 19.97
C LEU A 192 -9.83 6.38 21.02
N LYS A 193 -9.22 6.53 22.21
CA LYS A 193 -9.41 5.57 23.31
C LYS A 193 -10.88 5.49 23.74
N GLY A 194 -11.57 6.62 23.79
CA GLY A 194 -13.01 6.70 24.10
C GLY A 194 -13.87 5.95 23.08
N ARG A 195 -13.65 6.18 21.78
CA ARG A 195 -14.35 5.46 20.69
C ARG A 195 -14.16 3.95 20.78
N LEU A 196 -12.92 3.51 20.97
CA LEU A 196 -12.60 2.10 21.13
C LEU A 196 -13.22 1.50 22.40
N GLY A 197 -13.24 2.25 23.51
CA GLY A 197 -13.88 1.83 24.75
C GLY A 197 -15.39 1.62 24.58
N LEU A 198 -16.08 2.58 23.97
CA LEU A 198 -17.51 2.46 23.66
C LEU A 198 -17.81 1.28 22.74
N LEU A 199 -17.00 1.10 21.68
CA LEU A 199 -17.17 -0.01 20.76
C LEU A 199 -16.98 -1.38 21.43
N LYS A 200 -15.92 -1.55 22.23
CA LYS A 200 -15.68 -2.77 23.00
C LYS A 200 -16.82 -3.06 23.97
N LYS A 201 -17.30 -2.03 24.67
CA LYS A 201 -18.41 -2.13 25.62
C LYS A 201 -19.69 -2.56 24.89
N ALA A 202 -20.03 -1.92 23.78
CA ALA A 202 -21.20 -2.28 22.98
C ALA A 202 -21.17 -3.73 22.51
N ILE A 203 -20.02 -4.21 22.03
CA ILE A 203 -19.85 -5.61 21.60
C ILE A 203 -20.03 -6.57 22.78
N ALA A 204 -19.43 -6.26 23.95
CA ALA A 204 -19.51 -7.10 25.13
C ALA A 204 -20.91 -7.17 25.73
N GLU A 205 -21.66 -6.07 25.71
CA GLU A 205 -23.01 -5.94 26.27
C GLU A 205 -24.12 -6.24 25.25
N ASP A 206 -23.76 -6.54 24.00
CA ASP A 206 -24.69 -6.65 22.86
C ASP A 206 -25.65 -5.44 22.75
N ASN A 207 -25.12 -4.24 22.98
CA ASN A 207 -25.90 -3.01 23.05
C ASN A 207 -25.24 -1.87 22.26
N SER A 208 -25.81 -1.55 21.11
CA SER A 208 -25.27 -0.51 20.22
C SER A 208 -25.73 0.91 20.55
N SER A 209 -26.60 1.13 21.54
CA SER A 209 -27.22 2.45 21.82
C SER A 209 -26.21 3.58 22.09
N MET A 210 -25.05 3.24 22.66
CA MET A 210 -23.97 4.19 22.98
C MET A 210 -23.05 4.57 21.81
N LEU A 211 -23.21 3.93 20.64
CA LEU A 211 -22.31 4.14 19.49
C LEU A 211 -22.69 5.34 18.61
N GLY A 212 -23.82 5.98 18.89
CA GLY A 212 -24.40 7.07 18.11
C GLY A 212 -24.72 6.68 16.66
N ARG A 213 -24.96 7.69 15.83
CA ARG A 213 -25.34 7.54 14.42
C ARG A 213 -24.14 7.22 13.53
N CYS A 214 -24.31 6.26 12.62
CA CYS A 214 -23.34 5.93 11.58
C CYS A 214 -23.10 7.14 10.67
N ARG A 215 -21.82 7.46 10.42
CA ARG A 215 -21.43 8.60 9.56
C ARG A 215 -21.63 8.36 8.06
N TYR A 216 -21.87 7.12 7.64
CA TYR A 216 -22.25 6.78 6.26
C TYR A 216 -23.75 6.52 6.08
N TYR A 217 -24.58 6.81 7.10
CA TYR A 217 -26.02 6.55 7.07
C TYR A 217 -26.70 7.09 5.79
N GLU A 218 -26.41 8.33 5.40
CA GLU A 218 -27.03 8.97 4.23
C GLU A 218 -26.45 8.50 2.88
N SER A 219 -25.40 7.67 2.90
CA SER A 219 -24.72 7.17 1.70
C SER A 219 -25.24 5.82 1.19
N GLY A 220 -26.34 5.31 1.78
CA GLY A 220 -26.83 3.96 1.60
C GLY A 220 -26.30 3.07 2.74
N CYS A 221 -27.20 2.58 3.59
CA CYS A 221 -26.85 1.76 4.75
C CYS A 221 -27.64 0.46 4.70
N GLU A 222 -26.96 -0.62 4.33
CA GLU A 222 -27.49 -1.96 4.20
C GLU A 222 -28.26 -2.42 5.46
N TYR A 223 -27.76 -2.09 6.64
CA TYR A 223 -28.43 -2.43 7.91
C TYR A 223 -29.69 -1.61 8.19
N CYS A 224 -29.78 -0.37 7.69
CA CYS A 224 -30.99 0.42 7.83
C CYS A 224 -32.03 -0.02 6.80
N ASP A 225 -31.59 -0.31 5.57
CA ASP A 225 -32.43 -0.78 4.47
C ASP A 225 -33.09 -2.13 4.83
N GLU A 226 -32.38 -3.01 5.53
CA GLU A 226 -32.87 -4.30 6.05
C GLU A 226 -33.62 -4.19 7.40
N GLY A 227 -33.83 -2.99 7.94
CA GLY A 227 -34.54 -2.78 9.21
C GLY A 227 -33.81 -3.29 10.47
N ILE A 228 -32.52 -3.61 10.37
CA ILE A 228 -31.69 -4.13 11.47
C ILE A 228 -31.26 -3.01 12.43
N CYS A 229 -31.04 -1.80 11.89
CA CYS A 229 -30.50 -0.66 12.65
C CYS A 229 -31.40 0.57 12.54
N GLU A 230 -31.82 1.11 13.70
CA GLU A 230 -32.53 2.40 13.78
C GLU A 230 -31.57 3.60 13.77
N CYS A 231 -30.67 3.65 12.79
CA CYS A 231 -29.60 4.65 12.74
C CYS A 231 -30.13 6.09 12.67
N SER A 232 -31.27 6.28 11.99
CA SER A 232 -31.95 7.57 11.81
C SER A 232 -32.37 8.24 13.11
N LYS A 233 -32.68 7.46 14.16
CA LYS A 233 -33.12 7.97 15.47
C LYS A 233 -31.97 8.26 16.44
N ARG A 234 -30.72 8.04 16.02
CA ARG A 234 -29.54 8.19 16.89
C ARG A 234 -28.94 9.57 16.76
N GLU A 235 -28.39 10.04 17.88
CA GLU A 235 -27.63 11.29 17.90
C GLU A 235 -26.34 11.17 17.07
N PRO A 236 -25.97 12.22 16.30
CA PRO A 236 -24.68 12.28 15.63
C PRO A 236 -23.53 12.16 16.63
N LEU A 237 -22.44 11.53 16.21
CA LEU A 237 -21.22 11.55 16.99
C LEU A 237 -20.68 12.98 17.12
N SER A 238 -20.53 13.48 18.35
CA SER A 238 -19.97 14.82 18.59
C SER A 238 -18.61 15.00 17.92
N THR A 239 -18.42 16.17 17.31
CA THR A 239 -17.19 16.63 16.66
C THR A 239 -16.45 17.68 17.49
N ASP A 240 -16.92 18.00 18.71
CA ASP A 240 -16.36 19.07 19.56
C ASP A 240 -14.88 18.84 19.89
N SER A 241 -14.50 17.58 20.09
CA SER A 241 -13.10 17.22 20.34
C SER A 241 -12.22 17.52 19.13
N LEU A 242 -12.72 17.31 17.90
CA LEU A 242 -12.00 17.66 16.67
C LEU A 242 -11.91 19.18 16.52
N ARG A 243 -13.05 19.88 16.64
CA ARG A 243 -13.12 21.36 16.53
C ARG A 243 -12.12 22.08 17.45
N LYS A 244 -11.89 21.53 18.66
CA LYS A 244 -10.95 22.10 19.65
C LYS A 244 -9.50 21.62 19.48
N ALA A 245 -9.28 20.52 18.76
CA ALA A 245 -7.97 19.90 18.63
C ALA A 245 -7.27 20.18 17.31
N VAL A 246 -7.98 20.67 16.28
CA VAL A 246 -7.41 20.85 14.95
C VAL A 246 -7.71 22.22 14.37
N GLU A 247 -6.78 22.68 13.55
CA GLU A 247 -6.97 23.76 12.59
C GLU A 247 -7.03 23.16 11.19
N ILE A 248 -7.98 23.64 10.37
CA ILE A 248 -8.20 23.17 9.00
C ILE A 248 -8.09 24.37 8.08
N SER A 249 -7.18 24.32 7.12
CA SER A 249 -7.01 25.37 6.12
C SER A 249 -6.94 24.78 4.71
N PHE A 250 -7.52 25.48 3.75
CA PHE A 250 -7.39 25.11 2.34
C PHE A 250 -5.95 25.41 1.88
N ASP A 251 -5.28 24.41 1.31
CA ASP A 251 -3.91 24.56 0.80
C ASP A 251 -3.95 24.68 -0.73
N GLU A 252 -4.05 25.92 -1.21
CA GLU A 252 -4.11 26.23 -2.63
C GLU A 252 -2.83 25.79 -3.36
N LYS A 253 -1.67 25.96 -2.70
CA LYS A 253 -0.38 25.58 -3.28
C LYS A 253 -0.32 24.07 -3.48
N PHE A 254 -0.61 23.30 -2.45
CA PHE A 254 -0.58 21.84 -2.55
C PHE A 254 -1.66 21.31 -3.51
N THR A 255 -2.84 21.93 -3.53
CA THR A 255 -3.87 21.64 -4.54
C THR A 255 -3.36 21.87 -5.97
N SER A 256 -2.66 22.98 -6.22
CA SER A 256 -2.06 23.27 -7.53
C SER A 256 -0.97 22.26 -7.91
N GLU A 257 -0.14 21.83 -6.96
CA GLU A 257 0.88 20.79 -7.17
C GLU A 257 0.26 19.44 -7.52
N LEU A 258 -0.80 19.04 -6.82
CA LEU A 258 -1.59 17.85 -7.10
C LEU A 258 -2.21 17.88 -8.50
N GLU A 259 -2.82 19.01 -8.89
CA GLU A 259 -3.39 19.19 -10.22
C GLU A 259 -2.32 19.15 -11.32
N LYS A 260 -1.16 19.78 -11.10
CA LYS A 260 -0.01 19.69 -12.02
C LYS A 260 0.48 18.26 -12.16
N ALA A 261 0.62 17.54 -11.05
CA ALA A 261 1.03 16.13 -11.04
C ALA A 261 0.05 15.24 -11.81
N LYS A 262 -1.26 15.41 -11.57
CA LYS A 262 -2.34 14.72 -12.28
C LYS A 262 -2.31 15.02 -13.78
N ASN A 263 -2.18 16.28 -14.18
CA ASN A 263 -2.24 16.70 -15.58
C ASN A 263 -0.93 16.41 -16.36
N ALA A 264 0.22 16.30 -15.67
CA ALA A 264 1.49 15.92 -16.27
C ALA A 264 1.52 14.46 -16.72
N GLN A 265 0.67 13.60 -16.15
CA GLN A 265 0.46 12.24 -16.65
C GLN A 265 -0.42 12.26 -17.90
N LYS A 266 0.20 12.54 -19.06
CA LYS A 266 -0.43 12.32 -20.36
C LYS A 266 -0.57 10.82 -20.64
N ASP A 267 -1.80 10.32 -20.61
CA ASP A 267 -2.32 9.16 -21.37
C ASP A 267 -1.49 7.85 -21.41
N GLY A 268 -0.70 7.54 -20.39
CA GLY A 268 0.02 6.28 -20.26
C GLY A 268 -0.42 5.48 -19.05
N SER A 269 -0.92 4.26 -19.25
CA SER A 269 -1.11 3.29 -18.17
C SER A 269 0.24 3.02 -17.52
N THR A 270 0.42 3.43 -16.26
CA THR A 270 1.62 3.02 -15.50
C THR A 270 1.46 1.57 -15.06
N PHE A 271 2.52 0.79 -15.19
CA PHE A 271 2.56 -0.64 -14.88
C PHE A 271 3.44 -0.89 -13.66
N SER A 272 2.96 -1.64 -12.68
CA SER A 272 3.78 -2.09 -11.57
C SER A 272 4.84 -3.10 -12.00
N ILE A 273 5.85 -3.33 -11.15
CA ILE A 273 6.81 -4.42 -11.37
C ILE A 273 6.10 -5.78 -11.45
N ARG A 274 5.02 -5.96 -10.68
CA ARG A 274 4.20 -7.17 -10.74
C ARG A 274 3.55 -7.34 -12.12
N ASP A 275 3.16 -6.26 -12.77
CA ASP A 275 2.56 -6.30 -14.11
C ASP A 275 3.59 -6.74 -15.15
N VAL A 276 4.85 -6.34 -15.00
CA VAL A 276 5.96 -6.89 -15.82
C VAL A 276 6.18 -8.37 -15.56
N ILE A 277 6.12 -8.81 -14.30
CA ILE A 277 6.34 -10.22 -13.94
C ILE A 277 5.17 -11.11 -14.38
N ALA A 278 3.95 -10.60 -14.37
CA ALA A 278 2.71 -11.33 -14.66
C ALA A 278 1.82 -10.56 -15.67
N PRO A 279 2.27 -10.39 -16.93
CA PRO A 279 1.63 -9.47 -17.87
C PRO A 279 0.21 -9.89 -18.27
N ARG A 280 -0.08 -11.18 -18.41
CA ARG A 280 -1.46 -11.64 -18.67
C ARG A 280 -2.44 -11.28 -17.56
N LYS A 281 -1.99 -11.38 -16.29
CA LYS A 281 -2.80 -10.97 -15.14
C LYS A 281 -3.03 -9.46 -15.13
N ALA A 282 -2.03 -8.67 -15.53
CA ALA A 282 -2.17 -7.23 -15.66
C ALA A 282 -3.16 -6.84 -16.77
N TYR A 283 -3.07 -7.47 -17.94
CA TYR A 283 -4.00 -7.27 -19.05
C TYR A 283 -5.44 -7.63 -18.67
N LEU A 284 -5.66 -8.80 -18.06
CA LEU A 284 -7.00 -9.19 -17.62
C LEU A 284 -7.53 -8.28 -16.52
N ALA A 285 -6.71 -7.85 -15.57
CA ALA A 285 -7.10 -6.84 -14.57
C ALA A 285 -7.43 -5.46 -15.19
N HIS A 286 -6.98 -5.21 -16.42
CA HIS A 286 -7.33 -4.02 -17.20
C HIS A 286 -8.67 -4.20 -17.96
N LYS A 287 -9.02 -5.43 -18.34
CA LYS A 287 -10.28 -5.77 -19.03
C LYS A 287 -11.45 -6.05 -18.07
N ASP A 288 -11.22 -6.91 -17.08
CA ASP A 288 -12.22 -7.35 -16.13
C ASP A 288 -12.04 -6.62 -14.79
N LEU A 289 -12.92 -5.65 -14.57
CA LEU A 289 -13.00 -4.85 -13.34
C LEU A 289 -13.48 -5.63 -12.11
N GLU A 290 -13.74 -6.93 -12.22
CA GLU A 290 -14.47 -7.68 -11.20
C GLU A 290 -13.61 -8.49 -10.23
N ASP A 291 -12.34 -8.72 -10.50
CA ASP A 291 -11.54 -9.52 -9.56
C ASP A 291 -10.55 -8.66 -8.77
N SER A 292 -11.10 -7.91 -7.82
CA SER A 292 -10.35 -7.60 -6.61
C SER A 292 -10.20 -8.88 -5.81
N SER A 293 -9.41 -9.84 -6.33
CA SER A 293 -9.00 -11.00 -5.56
C SER A 293 -8.52 -10.46 -4.23
N ASN A 294 -9.21 -10.83 -3.16
CA ASN A 294 -8.98 -10.41 -1.79
C ASN A 294 -7.49 -10.60 -1.49
N TRP A 295 -6.70 -9.56 -1.72
CA TRP A 295 -5.38 -9.47 -1.16
C TRP A 295 -5.63 -9.10 0.29
N THR A 296 -5.96 -10.11 1.09
CA THR A 296 -5.80 -10.03 2.52
C THR A 296 -4.30 -9.89 2.72
N SER A 297 -3.86 -8.66 2.92
CA SER A 297 -2.51 -8.45 3.41
C SER A 297 -2.39 -9.24 4.70
N ASP A 298 -1.36 -10.10 4.80
CA ASP A 298 -1.10 -10.82 6.05
C ASP A 298 -0.75 -9.75 7.10
N PRO A 299 -1.58 -9.51 8.12
CA PRO A 299 -1.35 -8.42 9.07
C PRO A 299 -0.03 -8.59 9.83
N ARG A 300 0.51 -9.82 9.89
CA ARG A 300 1.85 -10.09 10.44
C ARG A 300 2.92 -9.63 9.46
N LYS A 301 2.74 -9.84 8.15
CA LYS A 301 3.69 -9.39 7.13
C LYS A 301 3.83 -7.86 7.16
N GLU A 302 2.73 -7.15 7.29
CA GLU A 302 2.72 -5.68 7.38
C GLU A 302 3.36 -5.18 8.68
N GLU A 303 3.09 -5.83 9.81
CA GLU A 303 3.74 -5.53 11.09
C GLU A 303 5.26 -5.62 10.98
N TYR A 304 5.78 -6.67 10.33
CA TYR A 304 7.22 -6.81 10.08
C TYR A 304 7.77 -5.74 9.14
N LEU A 305 7.00 -5.35 8.12
CA LEU A 305 7.39 -4.26 7.21
C LEU A 305 7.49 -2.92 7.93
N ALA A 306 6.49 -2.58 8.74
CA ALA A 306 6.47 -1.36 9.53
C ALA A 306 7.58 -1.32 10.58
N SER A 307 7.76 -2.43 11.33
CA SER A 307 8.82 -2.55 12.34
C SER A 307 10.20 -2.41 11.69
N LEU A 308 10.44 -3.08 10.56
CA LEU A 308 11.70 -2.95 9.85
C LEU A 308 11.92 -1.52 9.32
N GLY A 309 10.89 -0.88 8.76
CA GLY A 309 10.98 0.52 8.33
C GLY A 309 11.37 1.47 9.47
N ASN A 310 10.79 1.28 10.66
CA ASN A 310 11.15 2.04 11.85
C ASN A 310 12.59 1.77 12.29
N VAL A 311 13.05 0.52 12.26
CA VAL A 311 14.43 0.17 12.58
C VAL A 311 15.40 0.81 11.59
N ILE A 312 15.15 0.71 10.27
CA ILE A 312 15.98 1.33 9.22
C ILE A 312 16.10 2.85 9.48
N ARG A 313 14.99 3.50 9.81
CA ARG A 313 14.98 4.92 10.17
C ARG A 313 15.80 5.22 11.42
N LYS A 314 15.63 4.45 12.50
CA LYS A 314 16.38 4.61 13.77
C LYS A 314 17.88 4.37 13.60
N LEU A 315 18.27 3.61 12.58
CA LEU A 315 19.66 3.40 12.20
C LEU A 315 20.21 4.50 11.28
N SER A 316 19.41 5.53 10.98
CA SER A 316 19.77 6.61 10.05
C SER A 316 20.23 6.09 8.68
N LEU A 317 19.62 5.00 8.24
CA LEU A 317 19.85 4.41 6.91
C LEU A 317 18.91 4.97 5.85
N ASN A 318 18.01 5.88 6.20
CA ASN A 318 17.15 6.55 5.22
C ASN A 318 17.92 7.69 4.54
N PRO A 319 17.85 7.83 3.21
CA PRO A 319 18.31 9.03 2.53
C PRO A 319 17.46 10.24 2.92
N THR A 320 17.99 11.45 2.71
CA THR A 320 17.23 12.70 2.84
C THR A 320 16.20 12.84 1.71
N ASN A 321 15.21 13.71 1.88
CA ASN A 321 14.24 13.99 0.80
C ASN A 321 14.90 14.51 -0.48
N GLU A 322 15.96 15.32 -0.34
CA GLU A 322 16.72 15.81 -1.50
C GLU A 322 17.43 14.68 -2.24
N GLU A 323 18.07 13.77 -1.50
CA GLU A 323 18.69 12.55 -2.03
C GLU A 323 17.65 11.65 -2.73
N ILE A 324 16.45 11.50 -2.16
CA ILE A 324 15.34 10.75 -2.77
C ILE A 324 14.91 11.39 -4.10
N ARG A 325 14.77 12.72 -4.14
CA ARG A 325 14.41 13.46 -5.37
C ARG A 325 15.46 13.30 -6.46
N GLU A 326 16.75 13.36 -6.09
CA GLU A 326 17.84 13.13 -7.03
C GLU A 326 17.77 11.72 -7.64
N VAL A 327 17.57 10.70 -6.81
CA VAL A 327 17.41 9.31 -7.29
C VAL A 327 16.15 9.15 -8.13
N ALA A 328 15.02 9.75 -7.74
CA ALA A 328 13.79 9.73 -8.51
C ALA A 328 13.97 10.32 -9.92
N GLY A 329 14.76 11.40 -10.04
CA GLY A 329 15.12 12.03 -11.32
C GLY A 329 15.96 11.13 -12.25
N GLN A 330 16.60 10.08 -11.72
CA GLN A 330 17.42 9.13 -12.49
C GLN A 330 16.59 8.00 -13.14
N MET A 331 15.26 8.00 -12.97
CA MET A 331 14.40 6.94 -13.50
C MET A 331 14.44 6.85 -15.03
N LYS A 332 14.89 5.71 -15.54
CA LYS A 332 15.09 5.42 -16.97
C LYS A 332 13.83 4.91 -17.67
N GLU A 333 12.86 4.37 -16.94
CA GLU A 333 11.61 3.83 -17.52
C GLU A 333 10.40 4.38 -16.77
N LYS A 334 9.78 5.42 -17.33
CA LYS A 334 8.70 6.18 -16.69
C LYS A 334 7.36 5.46 -16.70
N ARG A 335 7.19 4.42 -17.53
CA ARG A 335 5.98 3.58 -17.53
C ARG A 335 5.92 2.65 -16.31
N LEU A 336 7.05 2.43 -15.63
CA LEU A 336 7.09 1.59 -14.43
C LEU A 336 6.62 2.33 -13.19
N ARG A 337 5.85 1.63 -12.37
CA ARG A 337 5.38 2.07 -11.07
C ARG A 337 6.15 1.31 -9.98
N ILE A 338 7.13 1.98 -9.38
CA ILE A 338 8.06 1.41 -8.40
C ILE A 338 7.89 2.13 -7.05
N PRO A 339 7.64 1.42 -5.95
CA PRO A 339 7.61 2.01 -4.61
C PRO A 339 8.98 2.59 -4.24
N GLN A 340 9.01 3.79 -3.65
CA GLN A 340 10.25 4.46 -3.25
C GLN A 340 10.80 3.84 -1.95
N LYS A 341 11.53 2.74 -2.07
CA LYS A 341 12.21 2.08 -0.95
C LYS A 341 13.71 2.21 -1.10
N TRP A 342 14.24 3.28 -0.54
CA TRP A 342 15.65 3.67 -0.66
C TRP A 342 16.36 3.57 0.68
N MET A 343 17.60 3.10 0.67
CA MET A 343 18.45 3.13 1.84
C MET A 343 19.86 3.57 1.49
N LYS A 344 20.51 4.22 2.44
CA LYS A 344 21.88 4.71 2.38
C LYS A 344 22.80 3.67 3.02
N LEU A 345 23.59 2.98 2.21
CA LEU A 345 24.60 2.04 2.66
C LEU A 345 25.96 2.74 2.72
N LYS A 346 26.59 2.76 3.90
CA LYS A 346 28.00 3.15 4.00
C LYS A 346 28.85 2.06 3.35
N SER A 347 29.59 2.39 2.31
CA SER A 347 30.61 1.52 1.75
C SER A 347 31.98 2.07 2.10
N SER A 348 32.99 1.20 2.22
CA SER A 348 34.37 1.57 2.52
C SER A 348 34.97 2.55 1.50
N GLY A 349 34.39 2.67 0.30
CA GLY A 349 34.86 3.54 -0.78
C GLY A 349 34.05 4.82 -1.01
N LYS A 350 33.00 5.11 -0.22
CA LYS A 350 32.22 6.35 -0.33
C LYS A 350 31.91 6.89 1.07
N GLU A 351 32.58 7.96 1.49
CA GLU A 351 32.31 8.66 2.76
C GLU A 351 30.84 9.03 2.91
N ASN A 352 30.21 9.45 1.80
CA ASN A 352 28.80 9.82 1.76
C ASN A 352 27.84 8.62 1.61
N GLY A 353 28.31 7.37 1.53
CA GLY A 353 27.49 6.19 1.29
C GLY A 353 26.88 6.11 -0.13
N GLU A 354 26.24 4.98 -0.45
CA GLU A 354 25.50 4.76 -1.69
C GLU A 354 24.01 4.59 -1.39
N ILE A 355 23.16 5.28 -2.15
CA ILE A 355 21.71 5.09 -2.09
C ILE A 355 21.31 3.95 -3.02
N VAL A 356 20.77 2.89 -2.45
CA VAL A 356 20.35 1.68 -3.15
C VAL A 356 18.89 1.38 -2.88
N PRO A 357 18.18 0.73 -3.83
CA PRO A 357 16.83 0.26 -3.57
C PRO A 357 16.86 -0.93 -2.62
N TYR A 358 15.81 -1.10 -1.84
CA TYR A 358 15.62 -2.28 -1.02
C TYR A 358 14.22 -2.88 -1.13
N LEU A 359 14.14 -4.20 -0.98
CA LEU A 359 12.90 -4.95 -0.82
C LEU A 359 12.82 -5.58 0.56
N VAL A 360 11.60 -5.83 1.01
CA VAL A 360 11.35 -6.56 2.25
C VAL A 360 10.43 -7.72 1.95
N LYS A 361 10.84 -8.91 2.36
CA LYS A 361 10.12 -10.16 2.23
C LYS A 361 9.85 -10.72 3.61
N VAL A 362 8.60 -11.11 3.86
CA VAL A 362 8.25 -11.96 5.00
C VAL A 362 8.03 -13.36 4.45
N SER A 363 8.81 -14.31 4.97
CA SER A 363 8.91 -15.68 4.49
C SER A 363 8.24 -16.64 5.46
N SER A 364 7.38 -17.52 4.94
CA SER A 364 6.76 -18.60 5.72
C SER A 364 7.65 -19.84 5.89
N VAL A 365 8.90 -19.76 5.43
CA VAL A 365 9.89 -20.84 5.56
C VAL A 365 10.15 -21.13 7.05
N LYS A 366 10.04 -22.42 7.41
CA LYS A 366 10.23 -22.91 8.78
C LYS A 366 11.65 -23.46 9.03
N ASP A 367 12.39 -23.79 7.97
CA ASP A 367 13.72 -24.41 8.05
C ASP A 367 14.83 -23.45 7.56
N LYS A 368 15.86 -23.29 8.38
CA LYS A 368 17.11 -22.56 8.06
C LYS A 368 17.76 -23.06 6.77
N LYS A 369 17.67 -24.36 6.46
CA LYS A 369 18.26 -24.95 5.25
C LYS A 369 17.59 -24.46 3.96
N GLN A 370 16.34 -24.03 4.04
CA GLN A 370 15.59 -23.47 2.90
C GLN A 370 15.71 -21.93 2.83
N ALA A 371 16.27 -21.30 3.85
CA ALA A 371 16.43 -19.86 3.97
C ALA A 371 17.79 -19.35 3.45
N THR A 372 18.40 -20.01 2.47
CA THR A 372 19.79 -19.75 2.03
C THR A 372 19.93 -18.59 1.04
N ARG A 373 18.90 -18.31 0.24
CA ARG A 373 18.90 -17.25 -0.77
C ARG A 373 17.51 -16.63 -0.92
N PRO A 374 17.38 -15.35 -1.32
CA PRO A 374 16.11 -14.81 -1.79
C PRO A 374 15.56 -15.63 -2.97
N GLY A 375 14.25 -15.84 -3.00
CA GLY A 375 13.61 -16.56 -4.11
C GLY A 375 13.58 -15.72 -5.39
N ASP A 376 13.56 -16.38 -6.55
CA ASP A 376 13.68 -15.74 -7.87
C ASP A 376 12.72 -14.56 -8.08
N TYR A 377 11.48 -14.66 -7.60
CA TYR A 377 10.52 -13.56 -7.67
C TYR A 377 11.08 -12.24 -7.08
N HIS A 378 11.69 -12.30 -5.91
CA HIS A 378 12.21 -11.12 -5.21
C HIS A 378 13.51 -10.63 -5.83
N LEU A 379 14.33 -11.56 -6.35
CA LEU A 379 15.52 -11.21 -7.12
C LEU A 379 15.13 -10.48 -8.42
N THR A 380 14.10 -10.96 -9.12
CA THR A 380 13.55 -10.32 -10.31
C THR A 380 12.95 -8.95 -10.01
N GLU A 381 12.16 -8.84 -8.93
CA GLU A 381 11.59 -7.56 -8.50
C GLU A 381 12.68 -6.53 -8.20
N LEU A 382 13.74 -6.93 -7.48
CA LEU A 382 14.85 -6.06 -7.17
C LEU A 382 15.66 -5.72 -8.44
N ALA A 383 15.85 -6.69 -9.34
CA ALA A 383 16.57 -6.47 -10.60
C ALA A 383 15.89 -5.40 -11.46
N ILE A 384 14.55 -5.51 -11.65
CA ILE A 384 13.76 -4.52 -12.40
C ILE A 384 13.85 -3.15 -11.72
N THR A 385 13.73 -3.11 -10.39
CA THR A 385 13.88 -1.89 -9.60
C THR A 385 15.24 -1.23 -9.83
N CYS A 386 16.33 -1.98 -9.61
CA CYS A 386 17.70 -1.55 -9.84
C CYS A 386 17.92 -1.04 -11.27
N ALA A 387 17.46 -1.80 -12.26
CA ALA A 387 17.60 -1.47 -13.67
C ALA A 387 16.88 -0.17 -14.06
N ALA A 388 15.67 0.05 -13.53
CA ALA A 388 14.89 1.27 -13.77
C ALA A 388 15.61 2.54 -13.26
N TYR A 389 16.48 2.44 -12.26
CA TYR A 389 17.24 3.56 -11.71
C TYR A 389 18.75 3.50 -12.01
N GLY A 390 19.17 2.58 -12.87
CA GLY A 390 20.59 2.43 -13.23
C GLY A 390 21.51 2.00 -12.08
N LYS A 391 20.97 1.37 -11.02
CA LYS A 391 21.74 0.87 -9.88
C LYS A 391 22.17 -0.57 -10.15
N SER A 392 23.45 -0.90 -9.96
CA SER A 392 23.96 -2.28 -10.11
C SER A 392 23.78 -3.14 -8.86
N ARG A 393 23.29 -2.54 -7.78
CA ARG A 393 23.20 -3.15 -6.46
C ARG A 393 21.92 -2.74 -5.74
N GLY A 394 21.39 -3.64 -4.91
CA GLY A 394 20.26 -3.39 -4.02
C GLY A 394 20.21 -4.37 -2.85
N MET A 395 19.24 -4.19 -1.96
CA MET A 395 19.10 -4.99 -0.73
C MET A 395 17.79 -5.78 -0.71
N ILE A 396 17.81 -7.00 -0.17
CA ILE A 396 16.60 -7.75 0.19
C ILE A 396 16.66 -8.09 1.67
N PHE A 397 15.69 -7.62 2.44
CA PHE A 397 15.49 -8.02 3.83
C PHE A 397 14.49 -9.16 3.90
N ALA A 398 14.96 -10.37 4.23
CA ALA A 398 14.10 -11.52 4.44
C ALA A 398 13.87 -11.74 5.94
N ILE A 399 12.60 -11.69 6.35
CA ILE A 399 12.14 -11.91 7.72
C ILE A 399 11.49 -13.29 7.79
N TYR A 400 11.84 -14.07 8.81
CA TYR A 400 11.37 -15.44 9.02
C TYR A 400 10.68 -15.54 10.39
N PRO A 401 9.36 -15.27 10.46
CA PRO A 401 8.60 -15.28 11.70
C PRO A 401 8.66 -16.64 12.42
N GLU A 402 8.48 -17.71 11.65
CA GLU A 402 8.49 -19.10 12.13
C GLU A 402 9.87 -19.57 12.63
N MET A 403 10.90 -18.74 12.48
CA MET A 403 12.27 -19.00 12.94
C MET A 403 12.69 -18.05 14.07
N GLY A 404 11.73 -17.66 14.92
CA GLY A 404 11.94 -16.76 16.05
C GLY A 404 12.29 -15.34 15.60
N ASP A 405 11.54 -14.86 14.60
CA ASP A 405 11.65 -13.52 14.00
C ASP A 405 13.06 -13.20 13.50
N SER A 406 13.75 -14.21 12.96
CA SER A 406 15.07 -14.00 12.38
C SER A 406 14.97 -13.14 11.11
N ILE A 407 15.97 -12.28 10.90
CA ILE A 407 16.08 -11.45 9.70
C ILE A 407 17.44 -11.71 9.04
N ARG A 408 17.45 -11.71 7.71
CA ARG A 408 18.64 -11.74 6.87
C ARG A 408 18.59 -10.58 5.89
N ALA A 409 19.61 -9.74 5.91
CA ALA A 409 19.83 -8.71 4.91
C ALA A 409 20.71 -9.30 3.81
N TYR A 410 20.21 -9.34 2.58
CA TYR A 410 20.96 -9.79 1.41
C TYR A 410 21.37 -8.60 0.56
N GLU A 411 22.67 -8.42 0.35
CA GLU A 411 23.20 -7.54 -0.67
C GLU A 411 23.22 -8.27 -2.01
N VAL A 412 22.51 -7.75 -3.00
CA VAL A 412 22.39 -8.34 -4.33
C VAL A 412 23.07 -7.45 -5.36
N THR A 413 24.00 -8.03 -6.12
CA THR A 413 24.71 -7.36 -7.20
C THR A 413 24.31 -7.95 -8.56
N PHE A 414 24.14 -7.10 -9.56
CA PHE A 414 23.75 -7.46 -10.92
C PHE A 414 24.89 -7.22 -11.90
N ASN A 415 25.12 -8.14 -12.85
CA ASN A 415 26.18 -8.02 -13.86
C ASN A 415 25.76 -7.22 -15.11
N ASN A 416 24.46 -7.14 -15.43
CA ASN A 416 23.96 -6.46 -16.61
C ASN A 416 22.55 -5.86 -16.41
N ILE A 417 22.49 -4.70 -15.75
CA ILE A 417 21.23 -3.98 -15.51
C ILE A 417 20.60 -3.42 -16.78
N ASN A 418 21.39 -3.15 -17.82
CA ASN A 418 20.85 -2.68 -19.10
C ASN A 418 20.08 -3.79 -19.82
N GLY A 419 20.54 -5.05 -19.71
CA GLY A 419 19.83 -6.23 -20.19
C GLY A 419 18.48 -6.41 -19.49
N VAL A 420 18.45 -6.27 -18.16
CA VAL A 420 17.21 -6.29 -17.37
C VAL A 420 16.25 -5.20 -17.81
N LEU A 421 16.71 -3.96 -17.97
CA LEU A 421 15.88 -2.83 -18.40
C LEU A 421 15.30 -3.06 -19.81
N LYS A 422 16.12 -3.56 -20.74
CA LYS A 422 15.69 -3.88 -22.11
C LYS A 422 14.58 -4.94 -22.10
N TYR A 423 14.72 -5.98 -21.29
CA TYR A 423 13.72 -7.05 -21.19
C TYR A 423 12.41 -6.57 -20.53
N ALA A 424 12.51 -5.74 -19.48
CA ALA A 424 11.33 -5.12 -18.87
C ALA A 424 10.58 -4.24 -19.88
N ARG A 425 11.30 -3.43 -20.67
CA ARG A 425 10.73 -2.59 -21.73
C ARG A 425 9.96 -3.39 -22.78
N SER A 426 10.53 -4.48 -23.28
CA SER A 426 9.81 -5.31 -24.27
C SER A 426 8.50 -5.87 -23.73
N ILE A 427 8.41 -6.19 -22.43
CA ILE A 427 7.17 -6.65 -21.81
C ILE A 427 6.14 -5.51 -21.72
N LEU A 428 6.58 -4.30 -21.37
CA LEU A 428 5.72 -3.12 -21.33
C LEU A 428 5.17 -2.78 -22.72
N ASP A 429 6.03 -2.82 -23.75
CA ASP A 429 5.63 -2.59 -25.14
C ASP A 429 4.56 -3.63 -25.58
N SER A 430 4.77 -4.90 -25.22
CA SER A 430 3.78 -5.96 -25.47
C SER A 430 2.48 -5.75 -24.70
N LEU A 431 2.54 -5.29 -23.44
CA LEU A 431 1.36 -4.95 -22.62
C LEU A 431 0.52 -3.84 -23.25
N GLU A 432 1.15 -2.73 -23.62
CA GLU A 432 0.47 -1.60 -24.26
C GLU A 432 -0.15 -2.01 -25.60
N LYS A 433 0.58 -2.79 -26.40
CA LYS A 433 0.08 -3.32 -27.66
C LYS A 433 -1.11 -4.26 -27.42
N ALA A 434 -1.01 -5.22 -26.51
CA ALA A 434 -2.07 -6.15 -26.17
C ALA A 434 -3.33 -5.42 -25.70
N ILE A 435 -3.22 -4.43 -24.82
CA ILE A 435 -4.34 -3.62 -24.35
C ILE A 435 -5.01 -2.90 -25.53
N LYS A 436 -4.22 -2.31 -26.44
CA LYS A 436 -4.73 -1.55 -27.59
C LYS A 436 -5.39 -2.43 -28.65
N THR A 437 -4.83 -3.61 -28.92
CA THR A 437 -5.32 -4.53 -29.96
C THR A 437 -6.22 -5.61 -29.42
N GLU A 438 -6.47 -5.60 -28.11
CA GLU A 438 -7.26 -6.61 -27.40
C GLU A 438 -6.75 -8.05 -27.57
N ASP A 439 -5.44 -8.22 -27.73
CA ASP A 439 -4.80 -9.50 -28.06
C ASP A 439 -3.92 -10.01 -26.90
N LEU A 440 -4.46 -10.97 -26.15
CA LEU A 440 -3.76 -11.62 -25.03
C LEU A 440 -2.55 -12.46 -25.49
N SER A 441 -2.52 -12.92 -26.74
CA SER A 441 -1.47 -13.81 -27.25
C SER A 441 -0.10 -13.14 -27.34
N LEU A 442 -0.08 -11.80 -27.39
CA LEU A 442 1.14 -10.97 -27.35
C LEU A 442 1.88 -11.02 -26.01
N LEU A 443 1.28 -11.61 -24.98
CA LEU A 443 1.79 -11.59 -23.61
C LEU A 443 2.34 -12.94 -23.15
N HIS A 444 3.50 -12.88 -22.49
CA HIS A 444 4.11 -14.05 -21.86
C HIS A 444 3.21 -14.64 -20.74
N PRO A 445 3.20 -15.97 -20.57
CA PRO A 445 2.52 -16.61 -19.44
C PRO A 445 3.05 -16.12 -18.08
N CYS A 446 2.18 -16.10 -17.09
CA CYS A 446 2.55 -15.82 -15.71
C CYS A 446 3.48 -16.92 -15.15
N PRO A 447 4.36 -16.61 -14.18
CA PRO A 447 5.15 -17.62 -13.49
C PRO A 447 4.27 -18.71 -12.86
N GLN A 448 4.73 -19.96 -12.88
CA GLN A 448 3.94 -21.15 -12.48
C GLN A 448 3.30 -21.04 -11.09
N PHE A 449 4.01 -20.48 -10.10
CA PHE A 449 3.47 -20.32 -8.74
C PHE A 449 2.33 -19.28 -8.65
N MET A 450 2.13 -18.46 -9.68
CA MET A 450 1.02 -17.50 -9.80
C MET A 450 -0.11 -18.02 -10.70
N SER A 451 0.08 -19.19 -11.34
CA SER A 451 -0.85 -19.78 -12.31
C SER A 451 -1.26 -21.22 -11.96
N ASP A 452 -1.05 -21.67 -10.73
CA ASP A 452 -1.46 -23.01 -10.28
C ASP A 452 -2.99 -23.14 -10.20
N GLY A 453 -3.49 -24.28 -10.68
CA GLY A 453 -4.90 -24.60 -11.00
C GLY A 453 -5.95 -24.47 -9.91
N GLY A 454 -5.56 -24.11 -8.68
CA GLY A 454 -6.47 -23.89 -7.56
C GLY A 454 -6.41 -22.49 -6.96
N LYS A 455 -5.56 -21.58 -7.46
CA LYS A 455 -5.36 -20.24 -6.85
C LYS A 455 -5.40 -19.06 -7.80
N CYS A 456 -5.31 -19.30 -9.11
CA CYS A 456 -5.45 -18.21 -10.08
C CYS A 456 -6.91 -18.12 -10.55
N PRO A 457 -7.69 -17.14 -10.08
CA PRO A 457 -9.09 -16.98 -10.50
C PRO A 457 -9.23 -16.62 -11.99
N LEU A 458 -8.14 -16.18 -12.63
CA LEU A 458 -8.10 -15.80 -14.05
C LEU A 458 -7.63 -16.95 -14.97
N LEU A 459 -7.46 -18.16 -14.44
CA LEU A 459 -6.89 -19.28 -15.19
C LEU A 459 -7.78 -19.69 -16.36
N GLU A 460 -9.10 -19.75 -16.18
CA GLU A 460 -10.03 -20.12 -17.23
C GLU A 460 -10.03 -19.12 -18.38
N GLN A 461 -10.01 -17.82 -18.07
CA GLN A 461 -9.96 -16.74 -19.05
C GLN A 461 -8.65 -16.80 -19.86
N CYS A 462 -7.52 -17.02 -19.20
CA CYS A 462 -6.23 -17.18 -19.88
C CYS A 462 -6.13 -18.45 -20.73
N SER A 463 -6.93 -19.48 -20.43
CA SER A 463 -6.88 -20.79 -21.12
C SER A 463 -7.87 -20.88 -22.29
N LYS A 464 -8.93 -20.06 -22.27
CA LYS A 464 -9.94 -20.00 -23.35
C LYS A 464 -9.39 -19.39 -24.65
N ASP A 465 -8.46 -18.44 -24.54
CA ASP A 465 -7.92 -17.72 -25.70
C ASP A 465 -6.67 -18.35 -26.34
N LEU A 466 -6.12 -19.44 -25.80
CA LEU A 466 -4.88 -20.06 -26.30
C LEU A 466 -4.90 -21.60 -26.22
N LEU A 467 -4.59 -22.24 -27.36
CA LEU A 467 -4.22 -23.68 -27.48
C LEU A 467 -2.99 -24.08 -26.63
N ARG A 468 -2.32 -23.12 -25.96
CA ARG A 468 -1.18 -23.33 -25.07
C ARG A 468 -1.48 -22.63 -23.74
N GLY A 469 -1.90 -23.40 -22.73
CA GLY A 469 -2.34 -22.91 -21.43
C GLY A 469 -1.31 -22.07 -20.66
N CYS A 470 -1.69 -21.60 -19.46
CA CYS A 470 -0.91 -20.73 -18.55
C CYS A 470 0.44 -21.26 -18.06
N VAL A 471 0.86 -22.44 -18.50
CA VAL A 471 2.10 -23.08 -18.07
C VAL A 471 3.07 -23.05 -19.24
N ALA A 472 4.22 -22.42 -19.05
CA ALA A 472 5.32 -22.55 -19.98
C ALA A 472 5.79 -24.02 -19.97
N THR A 473 5.26 -24.84 -20.86
CA THR A 473 5.86 -26.14 -21.16
C THR A 473 7.18 -25.90 -21.88
N GLU A 474 8.21 -26.68 -21.55
CA GLU A 474 9.56 -26.51 -22.08
C GLU A 474 9.61 -26.59 -23.62
N SER A 475 8.59 -27.18 -24.25
CA SER A 475 8.45 -27.28 -25.71
C SER A 475 8.04 -25.97 -26.40
N ALA A 476 7.33 -25.05 -25.73
CA ALA A 476 6.83 -23.82 -26.36
C ALA A 476 7.90 -22.71 -26.51
N ILE A 477 9.12 -22.95 -26.01
CA ILE A 477 10.23 -21.98 -25.97
C ILE A 477 11.05 -21.99 -27.26
N ALA A 478 11.05 -23.11 -28.00
CA ALA A 478 11.80 -23.25 -29.24
C ALA A 478 11.21 -22.42 -30.40
N ASP A 479 9.88 -22.26 -30.45
CA ASP A 479 9.22 -21.58 -31.57
C ASP A 479 9.38 -20.06 -31.57
N LEU A 480 9.63 -19.44 -30.41
CA LEU A 480 9.79 -17.98 -30.27
C LEU A 480 11.22 -17.47 -30.48
N GLN A 481 12.18 -18.38 -30.71
CA GLN A 481 13.57 -18.02 -31.02
C GLN A 481 13.90 -18.13 -32.52
N ALA A 482 12.91 -18.53 -33.34
CA ALA A 482 13.05 -18.73 -34.78
C ALA A 482 12.32 -17.68 -35.65
N THR A 483 11.78 -16.62 -35.04
CA THR A 483 11.16 -15.45 -35.68
C THR A 483 11.62 -14.19 -34.99
#